data_AF-A0A4V3DK24-F1
#
_entry.id   AF-A0A4V3DK24-F1
#
_cell.length_a   1.000
_cell.length_b   1.000
_cell.length_c   1.000
_cell.angle_alpha   90.00
_cell.angle_beta   90.00
_cell.angle_gamma   90.00
#
_symmetry.space_group_name_H-M   'P 1'
#
loop_
_entity.id
_entity.type
_entity.pdbx_description
1 polymer ?
#
loop_
_entity_poly.entity_id
_entity_poly.type
_entity_poly.pdbx_seq_one_letter_code
_entity_poly.pdbx_strand_id
1 'polypeptide(L)'
;MRIAKGEERPTPGEPTVWFASTMSFAKLLSPANCELLRLIREQEPDSLEELAQITGRAKSNLSRTLKTMAACGLVRMEKGKGLRLVPRLIHDRVELVLPLVKRRKKGTRK
;
A
#
# COMPACT_ATOMS: atom_id res chain seq x y z
N MET A 1 -5.20 -10.69 0.43
CA MET A 1 -5.35 -9.69 -0.64
C MET A 1 -5.84 -10.42 -1.88
N ARG A 2 -7.16 -10.50 -2.13
CA ARG A 2 -7.72 -11.26 -3.27
C ARG A 2 -7.74 -10.39 -4.55
N ILE A 3 -8.25 -9.15 -4.46
CA ILE A 3 -8.18 -8.19 -5.58
C ILE A 3 -6.73 -7.85 -5.98
N ALA A 4 -5.86 -7.58 -5.00
CA ALA A 4 -4.45 -7.30 -5.28
C ALA A 4 -3.68 -8.51 -5.86
N LYS A 5 -4.25 -9.72 -5.77
CA LYS A 5 -3.78 -10.93 -6.47
C LYS A 5 -4.48 -11.16 -7.82
N GLY A 6 -5.41 -10.30 -8.22
CA GLY A 6 -6.19 -10.42 -9.45
C GLY A 6 -7.33 -11.45 -9.38
N GLU A 7 -7.64 -11.98 -8.20
CA GLU A 7 -8.69 -13.01 -8.02
C GLU A 7 -10.11 -12.43 -8.11
N GLU A 8 -10.26 -11.11 -8.00
CA GLU A 8 -11.53 -10.37 -8.08
C GLU A 8 -11.27 -9.03 -8.79
N ARG A 9 -12.17 -8.62 -9.71
CA ARG A 9 -12.09 -7.33 -10.43
C ARG A 9 -13.08 -6.34 -9.81
N PRO A 10 -12.62 -5.23 -9.21
CA PRO A 10 -13.50 -4.23 -8.60
C PRO A 10 -14.28 -3.46 -9.67
N THR A 11 -15.56 -3.20 -9.41
CA THR A 11 -16.36 -2.29 -10.25
C THR A 11 -16.05 -0.82 -9.94
N PRO A 12 -16.41 0.14 -10.81
CA PRO A 12 -16.23 1.56 -10.51
C PRO A 12 -16.90 1.94 -9.18
N GLY A 13 -16.12 2.49 -8.25
CA GLY A 13 -16.59 2.88 -6.90
C GLY A 13 -16.39 1.82 -5.81
N GLU A 14 -15.91 0.62 -6.14
CA GLU A 14 -15.54 -0.39 -5.14
C GLU A 14 -14.07 -0.26 -4.68
N PRO A 15 -13.77 -0.61 -3.41
CA PRO A 15 -12.41 -0.59 -2.91
C PRO A 15 -11.51 -1.55 -3.69
N THR A 16 -10.43 -1.01 -4.25
CA THR A 16 -9.47 -1.76 -5.08
C THR A 16 -8.61 -2.75 -4.28
N VAL A 17 -8.61 -2.68 -2.95
CA VAL A 17 -7.84 -3.59 -2.09
C VAL A 17 -8.62 -3.96 -0.83
N TRP A 18 -8.72 -5.26 -0.56
CA TRP A 18 -9.24 -5.79 0.70
C TRP A 18 -8.09 -6.21 1.64
N PHE A 19 -8.07 -5.61 2.82
CA PHE A 19 -7.18 -5.98 3.91
C PHE A 19 -7.76 -7.13 4.74
N ALA A 20 -6.89 -7.97 5.30
CA ALA A 20 -7.31 -9.08 6.16
C ALA A 20 -7.89 -8.59 7.51
N SER A 21 -7.47 -7.41 7.97
CA SER A 21 -7.96 -6.78 9.19
C SER A 21 -7.68 -5.27 9.20
N THR A 22 -8.37 -4.55 10.08
CA THR A 22 -8.10 -3.13 10.38
C THR A 22 -6.70 -2.92 10.96
N MET A 23 -6.20 -3.87 11.75
CA MET A 23 -4.84 -3.81 12.31
C MET A 23 -3.77 -3.89 11.20
N SER A 24 -3.98 -4.75 10.20
CA SER A 24 -3.09 -4.83 9.03
C SER A 24 -3.09 -3.53 8.23
N PHE A 25 -4.26 -2.90 8.06
CA PHE A 25 -4.38 -1.59 7.43
C PHE A 25 -3.64 -0.50 8.22
N ALA A 26 -3.89 -0.40 9.53
CA ALA A 26 -3.27 0.59 10.40
C ALA A 26 -1.74 0.45 10.46
N LYS A 27 -1.22 -0.78 10.39
CA LYS A 27 0.22 -1.02 10.31
C LYS A 27 0.80 -0.55 8.97
N LEU A 28 0.11 -0.84 7.86
CA LEU A 28 0.56 -0.43 6.53
C LEU A 28 0.59 1.10 6.39
N LEU A 29 -0.46 1.79 6.84
CA LEU A 29 -0.58 3.26 6.81
C LEU A 29 -0.33 3.88 8.19
N SER A 30 0.63 3.33 8.93
CA SER A 30 1.13 3.96 10.14
C SER A 30 1.72 5.34 9.83
N PRO A 31 1.80 6.27 10.80
CA PRO A 31 2.39 7.61 10.56
C PRO A 31 3.78 7.54 9.92
N ALA A 32 4.63 6.62 10.39
CA ALA A 32 5.95 6.37 9.84
C ALA A 32 5.94 5.92 8.37
N ASN A 33 4.92 5.18 7.94
CA ASN A 33 4.79 4.72 6.56
C ASN A 33 4.12 5.76 5.67
N CYS A 34 3.19 6.56 6.20
CA CYS A 34 2.66 7.72 5.47
C CYS A 34 3.78 8.73 5.19
N GLU A 35 4.66 8.96 6.16
CA GLU A 35 5.84 9.82 5.97
C GLU A 35 6.81 9.25 4.93
N LEU A 36 7.02 7.93 4.93
CA LEU A 36 7.80 7.25 3.90
C LEU A 36 7.22 7.51 2.49
N LEU A 37 5.90 7.42 2.31
CA LEU A 37 5.25 7.66 1.03
C LEU A 37 5.39 9.12 0.58
N ARG A 38 5.31 10.08 1.52
CA ARG A 38 5.57 11.51 1.24
C ARG A 38 6.99 11.73 0.76
N LEU A 39 7.98 11.20 1.50
CA LEU A 39 9.39 11.33 1.12
C LEU A 39 9.69 10.71 -0.25
N ILE A 40 9.06 9.58 -0.59
CA ILE A 40 9.20 8.98 -1.93
C ILE A 40 8.68 9.93 -3.02
N ARG A 41 7.59 10.66 -2.77
CA ARG A 41 7.02 11.62 -3.72
C ARG A 41 7.84 12.91 -3.80
N GLU A 42 8.31 13.43 -2.66
CA GLU A 42 8.98 14.73 -2.58
C GLU A 42 10.44 14.66 -3.02
N GLN A 43 11.14 13.59 -2.65
CA GLN A 43 12.58 13.44 -2.89
C GLN A 43 12.90 12.58 -4.10
N GLU A 44 11.89 11.90 -4.65
CA GLU A 44 12.01 11.09 -5.87
C GLU A 44 13.26 10.18 -5.95
N PRO A 45 13.60 9.43 -4.89
CA PRO A 45 14.89 8.75 -4.77
C PRO A 45 15.17 7.79 -5.94
N ASP A 46 16.40 7.81 -6.44
CA ASP A 46 16.88 7.00 -7.56
C ASP A 46 17.28 5.58 -7.16
N SER A 47 17.14 5.22 -5.89
CA SER A 47 17.36 3.86 -5.40
C SER A 47 16.79 3.60 -4.01
N LEU A 48 16.65 2.32 -3.68
CA LEU A 48 16.31 1.89 -2.32
C LEU A 48 17.42 2.24 -1.31
N GLU A 49 18.69 2.25 -1.75
CA GLU A 49 19.83 2.70 -0.95
C GLU A 49 19.71 4.17 -0.58
N GLU A 50 19.41 5.03 -1.54
CA GLU A 50 19.23 6.46 -1.30
C GLU A 50 18.04 6.73 -0.38
N LEU A 51 16.91 6.04 -0.60
CA LEU A 51 15.77 6.13 0.29
C LEU A 51 16.12 5.68 1.72
N ALA A 52 16.99 4.68 1.88
CA ALA A 52 17.48 4.26 3.19
C ALA A 52 18.31 5.36 3.88
N GLN A 53 19.13 6.09 3.12
CA GLN A 53 19.89 7.24 3.63
C GLN A 53 18.97 8.39 4.04
N ILE A 54 18.02 8.77 3.18
CA ILE A 54 17.05 9.85 3.45
C ILE A 54 16.23 9.56 4.71
N THR A 55 15.77 8.31 4.86
CA THR A 55 14.87 7.93 5.94
C THR A 55 15.57 7.46 7.22
N GLY A 56 16.89 7.20 7.16
CA GLY A 56 17.66 6.56 8.22
C GLY A 56 17.22 5.12 8.53
N ARG A 57 16.42 4.48 7.66
CA ARG A 57 15.86 3.13 7.89
C ARG A 57 16.71 2.07 7.20
N ALA A 58 16.79 0.90 7.82
CA ALA A 58 17.43 -0.25 7.20
C ALA A 58 16.78 -0.62 5.84
N LYS A 59 17.60 -0.82 4.82
CA LYS A 59 17.17 -1.21 3.45
C LYS A 59 16.25 -2.44 3.44
N SER A 60 16.53 -3.44 4.29
CA SER A 60 15.71 -4.66 4.40
C SER A 60 14.30 -4.38 4.95
N ASN A 61 14.16 -3.41 5.86
CA ASN A 61 12.86 -2.96 6.36
C ASN A 61 12.08 -2.24 5.26
N LEU A 62 12.72 -1.30 4.56
CA LEU A 62 12.11 -0.59 3.44
C LEU A 62 11.64 -1.54 2.35
N SER A 63 12.48 -2.50 1.96
CA SER A 63 12.13 -3.50 0.94
C SER A 63 10.84 -4.27 1.29
N ARG A 64 10.71 -4.75 2.53
CA ARG A 64 9.50 -5.47 2.98
C ARG A 64 8.25 -4.59 2.96
N THR A 65 8.37 -3.35 3.45
CA THR A 65 7.25 -2.39 3.45
C THR A 65 6.84 -2.03 2.03
N LEU A 66 7.78 -1.68 1.16
CA LEU A 66 7.53 -1.31 -0.22
C LEU A 66 6.97 -2.46 -1.04
N LYS A 67 7.40 -3.70 -0.81
CA LYS A 67 6.78 -4.88 -1.42
C LYS A 67 5.30 -5.00 -1.07
N THR A 68 4.94 -4.71 0.18
CA THR A 68 3.53 -4.73 0.63
C THR A 68 2.74 -3.58 0.02
N MET A 69 3.31 -2.38 -0.02
CA MET A 69 2.70 -1.21 -0.66
C MET A 69 2.51 -1.41 -2.16
N ALA A 70 3.46 -2.05 -2.83
CA ALA A 70 3.37 -2.40 -4.24
C ALA A 70 2.32 -3.46 -4.52
N ALA A 71 2.19 -4.46 -3.66
CA ALA A 71 1.09 -5.42 -3.74
C ALA A 71 -0.28 -4.74 -3.59
N CYS A 72 -0.38 -3.64 -2.85
CA CYS A 72 -1.61 -2.84 -2.73
C CYS A 72 -1.77 -1.80 -3.84
N GLY A 73 -0.83 -1.69 -4.78
CA GLY A 73 -0.85 -0.69 -5.85
C GLY A 73 -0.46 0.73 -5.43
N LEU A 74 -0.11 0.98 -4.17
CA LEU A 74 0.28 2.32 -3.70
C LEU A 74 1.62 2.77 -4.30
N VAL A 75 2.54 1.82 -4.47
CA VAL A 75 3.90 2.08 -4.95
C VAL A 75 4.20 1.15 -6.13
N ARG A 76 5.04 1.59 -7.06
CA ARG A 76 5.67 0.72 -8.06
C ARG A 76 7.17 0.66 -7.82
N MET A 77 7.75 -0.52 -8.01
CA MET A 77 9.20 -0.67 -8.07
C MET A 77 9.62 -0.69 -9.53
N GLU A 78 10.43 0.28 -9.92
CA GLU A 78 10.95 0.42 -11.28
C GLU A 78 12.43 0.04 -11.33
N LYS A 79 12.90 -0.35 -12.52
CA LYS A 79 14.33 -0.57 -12.75
C LYS A 79 15.01 0.78 -12.94
N GLY A 80 15.93 1.11 -12.05
CA GLY A 80 16.82 2.27 -12.20
C GLY A 80 18.06 1.94 -13.02
N LYS A 81 19.09 2.79 -12.90
CA LYS A 81 20.39 2.54 -13.51
C LYS A 81 21.01 1.24 -12.95
N GLY A 82 21.33 0.29 -13.83
CA GLY A 82 21.90 -1.00 -13.46
C GLY A 82 20.88 -1.92 -12.77
N LEU A 83 21.25 -2.48 -11.61
CA LEU A 83 20.40 -3.38 -10.81
C LEU A 83 19.61 -2.67 -9.70
N ARG A 84 19.60 -1.33 -9.70
CA ARG A 84 18.94 -0.53 -8.67
C ARG A 84 17.42 -0.58 -8.84
N LEU A 85 16.71 -0.65 -7.72
CA LEU A 85 15.26 -0.57 -7.67
C LEU A 85 14.82 0.81 -7.17
N VAL A 86 13.93 1.44 -7.93
CA VAL A 86 13.45 2.80 -7.73
C VAL A 86 11.99 2.73 -7.28
N PRO A 87 11.64 3.18 -6.05
CA PRO A 87 10.26 3.25 -5.62
C PRO A 87 9.58 4.52 -6.16
N ARG A 88 8.39 4.37 -6.76
CA ARG A 88 7.54 5.49 -7.24
C ARG A 88 6.14 5.41 -6.66
N LEU A 89 5.62 6.54 -6.16
CA LEU A 89 4.24 6.62 -5.65
C LEU A 89 3.23 6.69 -6.80
N ILE A 90 2.31 5.74 -6.83
CA ILE A 90 1.30 5.62 -7.91
C ILE A 90 -0.01 6.31 -7.53
N HIS A 91 -0.40 6.21 -6.26
CA HIS A 91 -1.62 6.82 -5.74
C HIS A 91 -1.30 7.74 -4.56
N ASP A 92 -1.85 8.95 -4.57
CA ASP A 92 -1.68 9.98 -3.54
C ASP A 92 -2.81 9.97 -2.50
N ARG A 93 -3.87 9.18 -2.72
CA ARG A 93 -5.03 9.05 -1.85
C ARG A 93 -5.32 7.59 -1.49
N VAL A 94 -5.71 7.37 -0.23
CA VAL A 94 -6.27 6.11 0.26
C VAL A 94 -7.53 6.37 1.07
N GLU A 95 -8.58 5.59 0.82
CA GLU A 95 -9.84 5.68 1.56
C GLU A 95 -10.11 4.35 2.28
N LEU A 96 -10.45 4.43 3.58
CA LEU A 96 -10.88 3.28 4.37
C LEU A 96 -12.40 3.31 4.52
N VAL A 97 -13.08 2.36 3.88
CA VAL A 97 -14.51 2.15 4.07
C VAL A 97 -14.71 1.01 5.05
N LEU A 98 -15.13 1.34 6.28
CA LEU A 98 -15.33 0.37 7.37
C LEU A 98 -16.74 0.50 7.97
N PRO A 99 -17.67 -0.42 7.68
CA PRO A 99 -18.97 -0.42 8.33
C PRO A 99 -18.83 -0.81 9.81
N LEU A 100 -19.23 0.09 10.71
CA LEU A 100 -19.14 -0.13 12.16
C LEU A 100 -20.27 -1.03 12.71
N VAL A 101 -21.34 -1.20 11.93
CA VAL A 101 -22.51 -1.96 12.33
C VAL A 101 -22.79 -3.04 11.29
N LYS A 102 -22.94 -4.30 11.73
CA LYS A 102 -23.40 -5.37 10.84
C LYS A 102 -24.87 -5.12 10.52
N ARG A 103 -25.20 -4.87 9.25
CA ARG A 103 -26.59 -5.03 8.80
C ARG A 103 -27.00 -6.47 9.08
N ARG A 104 -27.97 -6.68 9.98
CA ARG A 104 -28.65 -7.99 10.10
C ARG A 104 -29.10 -8.38 8.70
N LYS A 105 -28.61 -9.51 8.18
CA LYS A 105 -29.20 -10.13 6.99
C LYS A 105 -30.68 -10.33 7.32
N LYS A 106 -31.59 -9.62 6.63
CA LYS A 106 -33.02 -9.95 6.68
C LYS A 106 -33.11 -11.41 6.26
N GLY A 107 -33.51 -12.27 7.19
CA GLY A 107 -33.76 -13.67 6.88
C GLY A 107 -34.72 -13.74 5.71
N THR A 108 -34.36 -14.51 4.70
CA THR A 108 -35.28 -15.04 3.71
C THR A 108 -36.43 -15.69 4.48
N ARG A 109 -37.58 -15.01 4.54
CA ARG A 109 -38.84 -15.66 4.91
C ARG A 109 -39.11 -16.68 3.81
N LYS A 110 -39.07 -17.95 4.20
CA LYS A 110 -39.56 -19.08 3.42
C LYS A 110 -41.09 -19.10 3.51
#